data_AF-A0A9E5SBB4-F1
#
_entry.id   AF-A0A9E5SBB4-F1
#
_cell.length_a   1.000
_cell.length_b   1.000
_cell.length_c   1.000
_cell.angle_alpha   90.00
_cell.angle_beta   90.00
_cell.angle_gamma   90.00
#
_symmetry.space_group_name_H-M   'P 1'
#
loop_
_entity.id
_entity.type
_entity.pdbx_description
1 polymer ?
#
loop_
_entity_poly.entity_id
_entity_poly.type
_entity_poly.pdbx_seq_one_letter_code
_entity_poly.pdbx_strand_id
1 'polypeptide(L)'
;LPPDVICEILKEISEETKRMGQYVPPEDIWLDMPPGLRMDEGIGWPVKSVGESKGFITLRDLFPVDDWAKAFQENKWKGHIFTRPEYVNVVFKAAKTVLEGCFDLKLNKFAKILCKMDEDNIPNDA
;
A
#
# COMPACT_ATOMS: atom_id res chain seq x y z
N LEU A 1 -6.03 -2.57 -6.31
CA LEU A 1 -7.05 -3.46 -5.70
C LEU A 1 -8.31 -3.45 -6.57
N PRO A 2 -9.19 -4.47 -6.52
CA PRO A 2 -10.50 -4.39 -7.16
C PRO A 2 -11.31 -3.20 -6.63
N PRO A 3 -12.13 -2.52 -7.46
CA PRO A 3 -12.90 -1.35 -7.02
C PRO A 3 -13.82 -1.63 -5.82
N ASP A 4 -14.45 -2.81 -5.77
CA ASP A 4 -15.38 -3.18 -4.70
C ASP A 4 -14.70 -3.21 -3.32
N VAL A 5 -13.49 -3.76 -3.28
CA VAL A 5 -12.67 -3.84 -2.06
C VAL A 5 -12.25 -2.44 -1.60
N ILE A 6 -11.93 -1.54 -2.54
CA ILE A 6 -11.61 -0.14 -2.20
C ILE A 6 -12.82 0.53 -1.55
N CYS A 7 -14.01 0.36 -2.14
CA CYS A 7 -15.25 0.91 -1.59
C CYS A 7 -15.56 0.38 -0.18
N GLU A 8 -15.30 -0.90 0.10
CA GLU A 8 -15.46 -1.48 1.43
C GLU A 8 -14.51 -0.85 2.45
N ILE A 9 -13.22 -0.73 2.11
CA ILE A 9 -12.23 -0.10 2.97
C ILE A 9 -12.61 1.35 3.28
N LEU A 10 -13.02 2.13 2.27
CA LEU A 10 -13.41 3.53 2.46
C LEU A 10 -14.61 3.66 3.41
N LYS A 11 -15.58 2.74 3.32
CA LYS A 11 -16.72 2.70 4.26
C LYS A 11 -16.28 2.35 5.68
N GLU A 12 -15.39 1.38 5.84
CA GLU A 12 -14.85 1.03 7.17
C GLU A 12 -14.07 2.19 7.79
N ILE A 13 -13.24 2.89 7.01
CA ILE A 13 -12.53 4.08 7.46
C ILE A 13 -13.53 5.15 7.90
N SER A 14 -14.57 5.41 7.11
CA SER A 14 -15.61 6.38 7.46
C SER A 14 -16.33 6.03 8.77
N GLU A 15 -16.73 4.78 8.96
CA GLU A 15 -17.36 4.34 10.22
C GLU A 15 -16.39 4.43 11.41
N GLU A 16 -15.11 4.16 11.21
CA GLU A 16 -14.10 4.31 12.25
C GLU A 16 -13.85 5.79 12.60
N THR A 17 -13.87 6.71 11.62
CA THR A 17 -13.80 8.17 11.90
C THR A 17 -14.98 8.63 12.75
N LYS A 18 -16.18 8.10 12.48
CA LYS A 18 -17.40 8.35 13.26
C LYS A 18 -17.27 7.89 14.71
N ARG A 19 -16.68 6.71 14.95
CA ARG A 19 -16.38 6.20 16.30
C ARG A 19 -15.38 7.08 17.04
N MET A 20 -14.45 7.69 16.32
CA MET A 20 -13.47 8.64 16.88
C MET A 20 -14.05 10.05 17.12
N GLY A 21 -15.33 10.28 16.81
CA GLY A 21 -16.04 11.52 17.13
C GLY A 21 -16.06 12.57 16.03
N GLN A 22 -15.51 12.28 14.85
CA GLN A 22 -15.55 13.19 13.70
C GLN A 22 -15.91 12.40 12.45
N TYR A 23 -17.15 12.54 11.98
CA TYR A 23 -17.62 11.85 10.79
C TYR A 23 -17.00 12.46 9.53
N VAL A 24 -16.34 11.62 8.74
CA VAL A 24 -15.84 11.96 7.41
C VAL A 24 -16.56 11.06 6.40
N PRO A 25 -17.29 11.62 5.44
CA PRO A 25 -18.02 10.80 4.47
C PRO A 25 -17.03 10.04 3.57
N PRO A 26 -17.38 8.82 3.10
CA PRO A 26 -16.49 8.01 2.27
C PRO A 26 -16.05 8.74 0.98
N GLU A 27 -16.91 9.59 0.41
CA GLU A 27 -16.57 10.39 -0.78
C GLU A 27 -15.46 11.43 -0.57
N ASP A 28 -15.18 11.81 0.69
CA ASP A 28 -14.11 12.74 1.04
C ASP A 28 -12.79 12.02 1.38
N ILE A 29 -12.76 10.69 1.25
CA ILE A 29 -11.59 9.85 1.49
C ILE A 29 -11.24 9.15 0.17
N TRP A 30 -10.02 9.34 -0.31
CA TRP A 30 -9.51 8.63 -1.49
C TRP A 30 -8.38 7.70 -1.09
N LEU A 31 -8.42 6.48 -1.61
CA LEU A 31 -7.43 5.45 -1.38
C LEU A 31 -6.82 5.03 -2.71
N ASP A 32 -5.53 5.29 -2.88
CA ASP A 32 -4.74 4.79 -4.00
C ASP A 32 -3.75 3.74 -3.49
N MET A 33 -4.06 2.48 -3.80
CA MET A 33 -3.25 1.33 -3.39
C MET A 33 -2.83 0.56 -4.65
N PRO A 34 -1.53 0.54 -4.97
CA PRO A 34 -1.04 -0.27 -6.07
C PRO A 34 -1.41 -1.75 -5.83
N PRO A 35 -1.75 -2.50 -6.89
CA PRO A 35 -2.02 -3.92 -6.75
C PRO A 35 -0.83 -4.61 -6.06
N GLY A 36 -1.11 -5.55 -5.17
CA GLY A 36 -0.07 -6.40 -4.60
C GLY A 36 0.67 -7.11 -5.73
N LEU A 37 2.00 -7.12 -5.68
CA LEU A 37 2.81 -7.85 -6.65
C LEU A 37 2.55 -9.35 -6.47
N ARG A 38 1.90 -9.96 -7.46
CA ARG A 38 1.85 -11.42 -7.58
C ARG A 38 3.18 -11.86 -8.19
N MET A 39 4.05 -12.42 -7.36
CA MET A 39 5.42 -12.79 -7.73
C MET A 39 5.55 -14.30 -8.06
N ASP A 40 4.45 -15.02 -8.10
CA ASP A 40 4.37 -16.47 -8.34
C ASP A 40 4.64 -16.86 -9.81
N GLU A 41 4.57 -15.92 -10.75
CA GLU A 41 4.58 -16.25 -12.18
C GLU A 41 5.94 -16.70 -12.76
N GLY A 42 7.08 -16.30 -12.18
CA GLY A 42 8.41 -16.51 -12.78
C GLY A 42 9.31 -17.58 -12.11
N ILE A 43 8.90 -18.13 -10.97
CA ILE A 43 9.77 -18.93 -10.10
C ILE A 43 10.08 -20.31 -10.71
N GLY A 44 9.11 -20.90 -11.38
CA GLY A 44 9.24 -22.23 -11.99
C GLY A 44 9.84 -22.22 -13.40
N TRP A 45 10.29 -21.07 -13.91
CA TRP A 45 10.73 -20.99 -15.30
C TRP A 45 12.08 -21.69 -15.49
N PRO A 46 12.15 -22.70 -16.39
CA PRO A 46 13.39 -23.41 -16.64
C PRO A 46 14.36 -22.54 -17.44
N VAL A 47 15.59 -22.42 -16.95
CA VAL A 47 16.68 -21.75 -17.65
C VAL A 47 17.56 -22.81 -18.31
N LYS A 48 17.76 -22.68 -19.62
CA LYS A 48 18.63 -23.59 -20.38
C LYS A 48 20.06 -23.08 -20.39
N SER A 49 20.91 -23.69 -19.58
CA SER A 49 22.37 -23.54 -19.61
C SER A 49 22.94 -24.25 -20.86
N VAL A 50 23.72 -23.55 -21.67
CA VAL A 50 24.40 -24.14 -22.84
C VAL A 50 25.70 -24.77 -22.36
N GLY A 51 25.70 -26.09 -22.17
CA GLY A 51 26.91 -26.87 -21.84
C GLY A 51 26.76 -27.90 -20.72
N GLU A 52 25.66 -27.90 -19.97
CA GLU A 52 25.43 -28.86 -18.89
C GLU A 52 24.54 -30.02 -19.33
N SER A 53 25.05 -31.24 -19.17
CA SER A 53 24.35 -32.51 -19.44
C SER A 53 23.46 -32.97 -18.28
N LYS A 54 23.21 -32.13 -17.26
CA LYS A 54 22.40 -32.48 -16.09
C LYS A 54 21.55 -31.31 -15.59
N GLY A 55 20.24 -31.48 -15.72
CA GLY A 55 19.26 -30.81 -14.87
C GLY A 55 18.76 -29.46 -15.40
N PHE A 56 17.45 -29.26 -15.27
CA PHE A 56 16.83 -27.94 -15.41
C PHE A 56 17.23 -27.10 -14.20
N ILE A 57 17.86 -25.95 -14.43
CA ILE A 57 18.10 -24.94 -13.40
C ILE A 57 16.91 -23.98 -13.44
N THR A 58 16.35 -23.62 -12.30
CA THR A 58 15.23 -22.67 -12.25
C THR A 58 15.74 -21.24 -12.20
N LEU A 59 14.92 -20.28 -12.62
CA LEU A 59 15.28 -18.87 -12.55
C LEU A 59 15.64 -18.41 -11.12
N ARG A 60 15.01 -19.02 -10.11
CA ARG A 60 15.28 -18.78 -8.69
C ARG A 60 16.70 -19.18 -8.27
N ASP A 61 17.25 -20.22 -8.87
CA ASP A 61 18.61 -20.70 -8.55
C ASP A 61 19.68 -19.73 -9.05
N LEU A 62 19.34 -18.90 -10.04
CA LEU A 62 20.26 -17.92 -10.64
C LEU A 62 20.06 -16.51 -10.09
N PHE A 63 18.81 -16.13 -9.81
CA PHE A 63 18.47 -14.81 -9.30
C PHE A 63 17.59 -14.93 -8.05
N PRO A 64 17.90 -14.19 -6.97
CA PRO A 64 17.08 -14.16 -5.76
C PRO A 64 15.85 -13.26 -5.98
N VAL A 65 14.99 -13.64 -6.93
CA VAL A 65 13.82 -12.87 -7.36
C VAL A 65 12.89 -12.61 -6.17
N ASP A 66 12.72 -13.59 -5.27
CA ASP A 66 11.91 -13.46 -4.05
C ASP A 66 12.44 -12.39 -3.09
N ASP A 67 13.77 -12.33 -2.92
CA ASP A 67 14.38 -11.38 -1.99
C ASP A 67 14.32 -9.97 -2.56
N TRP A 68 14.50 -9.81 -3.88
CA TRP A 68 14.33 -8.51 -4.55
C TRP A 68 12.87 -8.06 -4.56
N ALA A 69 11.96 -8.99 -4.79
CA ALA A 69 10.52 -8.78 -4.72
C ALA A 69 10.09 -8.30 -3.34
N LYS A 70 10.52 -9.01 -2.31
CA LYS A 70 10.26 -8.67 -0.91
C LYS A 70 10.88 -7.34 -0.54
N ALA A 71 12.14 -7.11 -0.91
CA ALA A 71 12.80 -5.83 -0.67
C ALA A 71 12.10 -4.66 -1.39
N PHE A 72 11.58 -4.88 -2.60
CA PHE A 72 10.80 -3.89 -3.32
C PHE A 72 9.47 -3.62 -2.62
N GLN A 73 8.76 -4.67 -2.19
CA GLN A 73 7.51 -4.52 -1.45
C GLN A 73 7.72 -3.79 -0.12
N GLU A 74 8.80 -4.08 0.60
CA GLU A 74 9.09 -3.44 1.89
C GLU A 74 9.53 -1.97 1.75
N ASN A 75 10.21 -1.59 0.65
CA ASN A 75 10.85 -0.28 0.53
C ASN A 75 10.20 0.67 -0.50
N LYS A 76 9.54 0.13 -1.52
CA LYS A 76 9.03 0.89 -2.68
C LYS A 76 7.52 0.81 -2.83
N TRP A 77 6.86 -0.23 -2.28
CA TRP A 77 5.41 -0.28 -2.29
C TRP A 77 4.83 0.74 -1.32
N LYS A 78 4.05 1.67 -1.86
CA LYS A 78 3.47 2.79 -1.13
C LYS A 78 2.00 2.93 -1.52
N GLY A 79 1.14 2.92 -0.51
CA GLY A 79 -0.23 3.36 -0.62
C GLY A 79 -0.37 4.83 -0.26
N HIS A 80 -1.28 5.53 -0.91
CA HIS A 80 -1.63 6.90 -0.57
C HIS A 80 -3.10 6.96 -0.13
N ILE A 81 -3.32 7.67 0.96
CA ILE A 81 -4.66 8.05 1.42
C ILE A 81 -4.74 9.57 1.34
N PHE A 82 -5.76 10.07 0.67
CA PHE A 82 -6.03 11.49 0.55
C PHE A 82 -7.34 11.83 1.27
N THR A 83 -7.37 13.01 1.85
CA THR A 83 -8.53 13.58 2.51
C THR A 83 -8.34 15.10 2.58
N ARG A 84 -9.40 15.83 2.95
CA ARG A 84 -9.30 17.26 3.23
C ARG A 84 -8.38 17.55 4.44
N PRO A 85 -7.66 18.69 4.47
CA PRO A 85 -6.70 19.03 5.52
C PRO A 85 -7.27 18.93 6.96
N GLU A 86 -8.53 19.34 7.13
CA GLU A 86 -9.24 19.33 8.41
C GLU A 86 -9.42 17.93 9.02
N TYR A 87 -9.40 16.90 8.18
CA TYR A 87 -9.69 15.52 8.56
C TYR A 87 -8.46 14.62 8.63
N VAL A 88 -7.28 15.12 8.23
CA VAL A 88 -6.05 14.32 8.07
C VAL A 88 -5.70 13.52 9.31
N ASN A 89 -5.75 14.14 10.50
CA ASN A 89 -5.37 13.46 11.73
C ASN A 89 -6.33 12.35 12.13
N VAL A 90 -7.64 12.52 11.90
CA VAL A 90 -8.65 11.50 12.25
C VAL A 90 -8.65 10.39 11.21
N VAL A 91 -8.62 10.73 9.92
CA VAL A 91 -8.54 9.76 8.83
C VAL A 91 -7.26 8.94 8.92
N PHE A 92 -6.11 9.55 9.26
CA PHE A 92 -4.86 8.81 9.47
C PHE A 92 -5.00 7.74 10.57
N LYS A 93 -5.59 8.11 11.72
CA LYS A 93 -5.77 7.17 12.84
C LYS A 93 -6.76 6.06 12.48
N ALA A 94 -7.90 6.42 11.89
CA ALA A 94 -8.92 5.48 11.47
C ALA A 94 -8.39 4.52 10.40
N ALA A 95 -7.76 5.03 9.35
CA ALA A 95 -7.17 4.23 8.29
C ALA A 95 -6.04 3.34 8.78
N LYS A 96 -5.23 3.79 9.74
CA LYS A 96 -4.24 2.93 10.38
C LYS A 96 -4.90 1.73 11.06
N THR A 97 -5.92 1.96 11.89
CA THR A 97 -6.63 0.88 12.58
C THR A 97 -7.24 -0.11 11.58
N VAL A 98 -7.93 0.39 10.55
CA VAL A 98 -8.61 -0.44 9.55
C VAL A 98 -7.60 -1.22 8.70
N LEU A 99 -6.57 -0.57 8.16
CA LEU A 99 -5.61 -1.23 7.27
C LEU A 99 -4.71 -2.24 8.01
N GLU A 100 -4.30 -1.95 9.25
CA GLU A 100 -3.53 -2.90 10.05
C GLU A 100 -4.40 -4.12 10.44
N GLY A 101 -5.70 -3.92 10.69
CA GLY A 101 -6.64 -5.00 11.00
C GLY A 101 -7.05 -5.85 9.80
N CYS A 102 -7.34 -5.22 8.65
CA CYS A 102 -7.89 -5.92 7.48
C CYS A 102 -6.82 -6.60 6.61
N PHE A 103 -5.60 -6.05 6.57
CA PHE A 103 -4.55 -6.54 5.65
C PHE A 103 -3.34 -7.17 6.34
N ASP A 104 -3.33 -7.30 7.68
CA ASP A 104 -2.16 -7.69 8.47
C ASP A 104 -0.88 -6.92 8.06
N LEU A 105 -1.09 -5.67 7.63
CA LEU A 105 -0.01 -4.77 7.25
C LEU A 105 0.46 -4.04 8.50
N LYS A 106 1.77 -3.87 8.68
CA LYS A 106 2.31 -2.93 9.69
C LYS A 106 2.70 -1.64 8.99
N LEU A 107 1.98 -0.57 9.27
CA LEU A 107 2.35 0.73 8.73
C LEU A 107 3.62 1.23 9.40
N ASN A 108 4.60 1.64 8.59
CA ASN A 108 5.86 2.16 9.08
C ASN A 108 5.64 3.50 9.83
N LYS A 109 6.49 3.81 10.82
CA LYS A 109 6.49 5.09 11.55
C LYS A 109 6.61 6.31 10.63
N PHE A 110 7.23 6.14 9.46
CA PHE A 110 7.34 7.18 8.44
C PHE A 110 6.06 7.42 7.63
N ALA A 111 5.03 6.59 7.77
CA ALA A 111 3.77 6.74 7.02
C ALA A 111 3.12 8.11 7.27
N LYS A 112 3.22 8.64 8.50
CA LYS A 112 2.74 9.99 8.84
C LYS A 112 3.68 11.10 8.32
N ILE A 113 4.99 10.86 8.35
CA ILE A 113 6.02 11.86 7.99
C ILE A 113 6.06 12.07 6.47
N LEU A 114 5.76 11.03 5.70
CA LEU A 114 5.73 11.06 4.23
C LEU A 114 4.39 11.55 3.68
N CYS A 115 3.40 11.86 4.53
CA CYS A 115 2.22 12.61 4.12
C CYS A 115 2.66 14.00 3.70
N LYS A 116 2.93 14.18 2.40
CA LYS A 116 3.19 15.49 1.81
C LYS A 116 1.90 16.31 1.89
N MET A 117 1.77 17.11 2.94
CA MET A 117 1.05 18.37 2.83
C MET A 117 2.13 19.43 2.85
N ASP A 118 2.42 20.02 1.70
CA ASP A 118 3.25 21.22 1.63
C ASP A 118 2.46 22.32 2.37
N GLU A 119 2.81 22.58 3.63
CA GLU A 119 2.26 23.70 4.41
C GLU A 119 2.58 25.07 3.76
N ASP A 120 3.50 25.10 2.79
CA ASP A 120 3.97 26.30 2.09
C ASP A 120 3.09 26.72 0.90
N ASN A 121 1.95 26.07 0.63
CA ASN A 121 1.10 26.36 -0.52
C ASN A 121 -0.34 26.76 -0.16
N ILE A 122 -0.57 27.28 1.04
CA ILE A 122 -1.77 28.08 1.31
C ILE A 122 -1.52 29.46 0.67
N PRO A 123 -2.22 29.86 -0.41
CA PRO A 123 -2.19 31.25 -0.84
C PRO A 123 -2.76 32.05 0.32
N ASN A 124 -1.94 32.93 0.88
CA ASN A 124 -2.33 33.85 1.92
C ASN A 124 -3.14 34.98 1.28
N ASP A 125 -4.30 34.68 0.68
CA ASP A 125 -5.16 35.66 0.00
C ASP A 125 -6.63 35.21 0.03
N ALA A 126 -7.40 35.79 0.97
CA ALA A 126 -8.70 36.47 0.81
C ALA A 126 -9.56 36.40 2.09
#